data_AF-A0A7K2VDY9-F1
#
_entry.id   AF-A0A7K2VDY9-F1
#
_cell.length_a   1.000
_cell.length_b   1.000
_cell.length_c   1.000
_cell.angle_alpha   90.00
_cell.angle_beta   90.00
_cell.angle_gamma   90.00
#
_symmetry.space_group_name_H-M   'P 1'
#
loop_
_entity.id
_entity.type
_entity.pdbx_description
1 polymer ?
#
loop_
_entity_poly.entity_id
_entity_poly.type
_entity_poly.pdbx_seq_one_letter_code
_entity_poly.pdbx_strand_id
1 'polypeptide(L)'
;MSDASSDTPKLTRRPEWTALSDHRAGGQPHLRELFAADPGRAERYVVQVGDLHIDYSKHQVTDETLALLQELAAATDVFGQRDAMFRGERINTTENRAVLHTALRAPRDAVIEVDGENVVPAVHAVLDKMSGFADRVRSGEWTGYTGKRIKNIVNIGIGGSDLGPAMAFEALRAFTDRDLTVRFVSNVDGADLHEALRDLDPAETLFIVASKTFTTIETITNATSARTWLLDALGDDKAVAKHFVAL
;
A
#
# COMPACT_ATOMS: atom_id res chain seq x y z
N MET A 1 -27.73 -17.96 -6.93
CA MET A 1 -27.82 -17.73 -5.47
C MET A 1 -28.10 -16.25 -5.28
N SER A 2 -29.08 -15.94 -4.43
CA SER A 2 -29.96 -14.76 -4.45
C SER A 2 -29.28 -13.44 -4.82
N ASP A 3 -29.75 -12.88 -5.93
CA ASP A 3 -29.71 -11.44 -6.22
C ASP A 3 -30.69 -10.78 -5.23
N ALA A 4 -30.22 -10.58 -3.99
CA ALA A 4 -30.96 -9.75 -3.05
C ALA A 4 -30.86 -8.33 -3.61
N SER A 5 -31.91 -7.90 -4.32
CA SER A 5 -32.09 -6.50 -4.68
C SER A 5 -31.94 -5.70 -3.39
N SER A 6 -30.81 -5.01 -3.22
CA SER A 6 -30.66 -4.14 -2.07
C SER A 6 -31.75 -3.10 -2.17
N ASP A 7 -32.73 -3.13 -1.26
CA ASP A 7 -33.75 -2.07 -1.10
C ASP A 7 -33.10 -0.68 -0.84
N THR A 8 -31.78 -0.66 -0.70
CA THR A 8 -30.93 0.53 -0.69
C THR A 8 -31.10 1.33 -1.99
N PRO A 9 -31.65 2.55 -1.95
CA PRO A 9 -31.76 3.38 -3.13
C PRO A 9 -30.36 3.70 -3.70
N LYS A 10 -30.25 3.71 -5.04
CA LYS A 10 -29.05 4.19 -5.73
C LYS A 10 -28.65 5.55 -5.18
N LEU A 11 -27.34 5.80 -5.06
CA LEU A 11 -26.78 7.05 -4.53
C LEU A 11 -27.49 8.30 -5.07
N THR A 12 -27.67 8.37 -6.39
CA THR A 12 -28.25 9.53 -7.08
C THR A 12 -29.77 9.70 -6.94
N ARG A 13 -30.45 8.75 -6.28
CA ARG A 13 -31.90 8.78 -6.01
C ARG A 13 -32.22 9.09 -4.56
N ARG A 14 -31.20 9.41 -3.76
CA ARG A 14 -31.34 9.73 -2.34
C ARG A 14 -31.69 11.21 -2.17
N PRO A 15 -32.54 11.55 -1.18
CA PRO A 15 -32.86 12.95 -0.90
C PRO A 15 -31.63 13.79 -0.58
N GLU A 16 -30.62 13.23 0.11
CA GLU A 16 -29.37 13.91 0.43
C GLU A 16 -28.53 14.22 -0.82
N TRP A 17 -28.58 13.34 -1.83
CA TRP A 17 -27.96 13.61 -3.12
C TRP A 17 -28.67 14.73 -3.88
N THR A 18 -30.01 14.72 -3.85
CA THR A 18 -30.82 15.79 -4.45
C THR A 18 -30.54 17.13 -3.76
N ALA A 19 -30.52 17.17 -2.42
CA ALA A 19 -30.19 18.37 -1.65
C ALA A 19 -28.81 18.93 -2.00
N LEU A 20 -27.78 18.08 -2.10
CA LEU A 20 -26.44 18.50 -2.52
C LEU A 20 -26.41 18.99 -3.98
N SER A 21 -27.19 18.37 -4.86
CA SER A 21 -27.30 18.78 -6.27
C SER A 21 -28.01 20.13 -6.41
N ASP A 22 -29.07 20.36 -5.64
CA ASP A 22 -29.82 21.62 -5.62
C ASP A 22 -28.97 22.75 -5.05
N HIS A 23 -28.24 22.49 -3.94
CA HIS A 23 -27.24 23.42 -3.38
C HIS A 23 -26.21 23.83 -4.43
N ARG A 24 -25.69 22.86 -5.19
CA ARG A 24 -24.75 23.14 -6.29
C ARG A 24 -25.40 23.95 -7.41
N ALA A 25 -26.65 23.64 -7.77
CA ALA A 25 -27.38 24.32 -8.83
C ALA A 25 -27.75 25.77 -8.48
N GLY A 26 -27.91 26.09 -7.19
CA GLY A 26 -28.11 27.45 -6.68
C GLY A 26 -26.94 28.40 -6.91
N GLY A 27 -25.80 27.90 -7.38
CA GLY A 27 -24.56 28.66 -7.57
C GLY A 27 -23.70 28.62 -6.31
N GLN A 28 -22.39 28.61 -6.49
CA GLN A 28 -21.42 28.60 -5.39
C GLN A 28 -20.54 29.86 -5.50
N PRO A 29 -20.32 30.58 -4.39
CA PRO A 29 -19.47 31.77 -4.42
C PRO A 29 -18.05 31.44 -4.89
N HIS A 30 -17.39 32.42 -5.50
CA HIS A 30 -15.98 32.27 -5.85
C HIS A 30 -15.12 32.15 -4.59
N LEU A 31 -13.98 31.46 -4.66
CA LEU A 31 -13.07 31.32 -3.51
C LEU A 31 -12.69 32.69 -2.91
N ARG A 32 -12.44 33.71 -3.74
CA ARG A 32 -12.14 35.06 -3.25
C ARG A 32 -13.27 35.66 -2.39
N GLU A 33 -14.51 35.40 -2.77
CA GLU A 33 -15.69 35.87 -2.03
C GLU A 33 -15.85 35.11 -0.72
N LEU A 34 -15.61 33.79 -0.71
CA LEU A 34 -15.63 32.97 0.49
C LEU A 34 -14.60 33.45 1.53
N PHE A 35 -13.39 33.78 1.10
CA PHE A 35 -12.35 34.33 1.98
C PHE A 35 -12.63 35.78 2.40
N ALA A 36 -13.26 36.58 1.55
CA ALA A 36 -13.66 37.94 1.91
C ALA A 36 -14.81 37.96 2.93
N ALA A 37 -15.75 37.01 2.82
CA ALA A 37 -16.90 36.88 3.70
C ALA A 37 -16.57 36.24 5.05
N ASP A 38 -15.57 35.35 5.10
CA ASP A 38 -15.06 34.74 6.34
C ASP A 38 -13.54 34.92 6.44
N PRO A 39 -13.07 36.01 7.08
CA PRO A 39 -11.64 36.25 7.30
C PRO A 39 -10.94 35.16 8.12
N GLY A 40 -11.67 34.36 8.91
CA GLY A 40 -11.15 33.26 9.72
C GLY A 40 -11.23 31.89 9.04
N ARG A 41 -11.56 31.85 7.76
CA ARG A 41 -11.78 30.62 6.99
C ARG A 41 -10.55 29.72 6.94
N ALA A 42 -9.37 30.31 6.77
CA ALA A 42 -8.12 29.56 6.66
C ALA A 42 -7.80 28.79 7.94
N GLU A 43 -8.18 29.35 9.10
CA GLU A 43 -7.96 28.75 10.41
C GLU A 43 -9.01 27.69 10.73
N ARG A 44 -10.27 27.91 10.31
CA ARG A 44 -11.39 26.99 10.62
C ARG A 44 -11.45 25.78 9.69
N TYR A 45 -11.04 25.90 8.43
CA TYR A 45 -11.17 24.83 7.42
C TYR A 45 -9.87 24.05 7.29
N VAL A 46 -9.40 23.61 8.44
CA VAL A 46 -8.17 22.85 8.63
C VAL A 46 -8.48 21.70 9.58
N VAL A 47 -7.90 20.53 9.30
CA VAL A 47 -7.79 19.45 10.27
C VAL A 47 -6.32 19.20 10.57
N GLN A 48 -5.97 19.18 11.86
CA GLN A 48 -4.65 18.74 12.32
C GLN A 48 -4.74 17.28 12.78
N VAL A 49 -3.89 16.41 12.24
CA VAL A 49 -3.79 14.99 12.63
C VAL A 49 -2.33 14.65 12.88
N GLY A 50 -1.91 14.60 14.15
CA GLY A 50 -0.49 14.50 14.49
C GLY A 50 0.29 15.67 13.88
N ASP A 51 1.32 15.36 13.09
CA ASP A 51 2.12 16.36 12.37
C ASP A 51 1.50 16.80 11.03
N LEU A 52 0.42 16.15 10.57
CA LEU A 52 -0.21 16.46 9.29
C LEU A 52 -1.22 17.61 9.43
N HIS A 53 -1.00 18.67 8.66
CA HIS A 53 -1.90 19.81 8.52
C HIS A 53 -2.68 19.73 7.20
N ILE A 54 -4.00 19.48 7.27
CA ILE A 54 -4.86 19.33 6.10
C ILE A 54 -5.70 20.60 5.94
N ASP A 55 -5.25 21.51 5.09
CA ASP A 55 -5.97 22.73 4.72
C ASP A 55 -6.92 22.46 3.54
N TYR A 56 -8.22 22.51 3.81
CA TYR A 56 -9.26 22.41 2.78
C TYR A 56 -10.01 23.75 2.58
N SER A 57 -9.54 24.86 3.16
CA SER A 57 -10.13 26.20 3.04
C SER A 57 -10.23 26.70 1.59
N LYS A 58 -9.32 26.23 0.72
CA LYS A 58 -9.25 26.58 -0.71
C LYS A 58 -10.13 25.71 -1.61
N HIS A 59 -11.01 24.89 -1.04
CA HIS A 59 -12.09 24.24 -1.77
C HIS A 59 -13.33 25.12 -1.82
N GLN A 60 -14.12 24.99 -2.89
CA GLN A 60 -15.42 25.66 -3.05
C GLN A 60 -16.49 24.97 -2.19
N VAL A 61 -16.32 25.09 -0.87
CA VAL A 61 -17.22 24.50 0.14
C VAL A 61 -17.62 25.56 1.16
N THR A 62 -18.85 25.54 1.62
CA THR A 62 -19.35 26.34 2.75
C THR A 62 -19.69 25.43 3.93
N ASP A 63 -20.06 26.01 5.07
CA ASP A 63 -20.53 25.23 6.24
C ASP A 63 -21.75 24.37 5.83
N GLU A 64 -22.63 24.91 5.00
CA GLU A 64 -23.77 24.19 4.41
C GLU A 64 -23.32 23.07 3.46
N THR A 65 -22.35 23.31 2.57
CA THR A 65 -21.81 22.25 1.70
C THR A 65 -21.26 21.09 2.53
N LEU A 66 -20.52 21.38 3.59
CA LEU A 66 -19.94 20.36 4.46
C LEU A 66 -21.01 19.60 5.26
N ALA A 67 -22.08 20.27 5.69
CA ALA A 67 -23.22 19.62 6.35
C ALA A 67 -23.92 18.64 5.39
N LEU A 68 -24.25 19.09 4.17
CA LEU A 68 -24.91 18.25 3.16
C LEU A 68 -24.04 17.05 2.74
N LEU A 69 -22.72 17.23 2.61
CA LEU A 69 -21.79 16.13 2.34
C LEU A 69 -21.75 15.11 3.48
N GLN A 70 -21.81 15.56 4.73
CA GLN A 70 -21.86 14.68 5.90
C GLN A 70 -23.19 13.92 5.99
N GLU A 71 -24.32 14.58 5.70
CA GLU A 71 -25.63 13.94 5.62
C GLU A 71 -25.64 12.83 4.56
N LEU A 72 -25.09 13.09 3.37
CA LEU A 72 -24.96 12.09 2.32
C LEU A 72 -24.06 10.91 2.75
N ALA A 73 -22.93 11.18 3.42
CA ALA A 73 -22.05 10.15 3.96
C ALA A 73 -22.75 9.28 5.03
N ALA A 74 -23.56 9.89 5.90
CA ALA A 74 -24.35 9.17 6.89
C ALA A 74 -25.46 8.33 6.25
N ALA A 75 -26.20 8.90 5.29
CA ALA A 75 -27.27 8.21 4.56
C ALA A 75 -26.76 7.01 3.75
N THR A 76 -25.49 7.05 3.33
CA THR A 76 -24.81 5.97 2.60
C THR A 76 -24.02 5.03 3.51
N ASP A 77 -24.13 5.20 4.83
CA ASP A 77 -23.52 4.35 5.86
C ASP A 77 -21.99 4.23 5.74
N VAL A 78 -21.30 5.31 5.36
CA VAL A 78 -19.82 5.31 5.26
C VAL A 78 -19.17 4.87 6.58
N PHE A 79 -19.74 5.29 7.71
CA PHE A 79 -19.22 4.94 9.04
C PHE A 79 -19.47 3.47 9.40
N GLY A 80 -20.64 2.90 9.08
CA GLY A 80 -20.89 1.48 9.27
C GLY A 80 -20.00 0.62 8.37
N GLN A 81 -19.79 1.02 7.11
CA GLN A 81 -18.88 0.34 6.19
C GLN A 81 -17.42 0.40 6.65
N ARG A 82 -16.97 1.55 7.19
CA ARG A 82 -15.67 1.67 7.85
C ARG A 82 -15.59 0.68 9.01
N ASP A 83 -16.56 0.67 9.91
CA ASP A 83 -16.49 -0.17 11.11
C ASP A 83 -16.55 -1.66 10.75
N ALA A 84 -17.32 -2.04 9.72
CA ALA A 84 -17.35 -3.39 9.16
C ALA A 84 -15.96 -3.81 8.62
N MET A 85 -15.27 -2.91 7.90
CA MET A 85 -13.88 -3.14 7.47
C MET A 85 -12.96 -3.42 8.67
N PHE A 86 -13.02 -2.58 9.70
CA PHE A 86 -12.15 -2.72 10.89
C PHE A 86 -12.48 -3.96 11.72
N ARG A 87 -13.72 -4.45 11.71
CA ARG A 87 -14.14 -5.70 12.36
C ARG A 87 -13.80 -6.96 11.57
N GLY A 88 -13.25 -6.85 10.36
CA GLY A 88 -12.91 -8.01 9.53
C GLY A 88 -14.10 -8.63 8.81
N GLU A 89 -15.21 -7.89 8.65
CA GLU A 89 -16.36 -8.37 7.89
C GLU A 89 -15.99 -8.52 6.40
N ARG A 90 -16.73 -9.41 5.70
CA ARG A 90 -16.48 -9.75 4.29
C ARG A 90 -17.04 -8.70 3.34
N ILE A 91 -16.49 -7.48 3.42
CA ILE A 91 -16.93 -6.33 2.63
C ILE A 91 -16.48 -6.36 1.16
N ASN A 92 -15.49 -7.18 0.81
CA ASN A 92 -15.19 -7.50 -0.59
C ASN A 92 -16.19 -8.58 -1.03
N THR A 93 -17.36 -8.13 -1.49
CA THR A 93 -18.53 -8.98 -1.74
C THR A 93 -18.38 -9.88 -2.97
N THR A 94 -17.65 -9.45 -4.00
CA THR A 94 -17.47 -10.23 -5.23
C THR A 94 -16.56 -11.44 -5.02
N GLU A 95 -15.57 -11.32 -4.14
CA GLU A 95 -14.68 -12.43 -3.75
C GLU A 95 -15.06 -13.08 -2.41
N ASN A 96 -16.07 -12.54 -1.71
CA ASN A 96 -16.48 -12.93 -0.37
C ASN A 96 -15.31 -12.95 0.64
N ARG A 97 -14.57 -11.83 0.75
CA ARG A 97 -13.34 -11.71 1.57
C ARG A 97 -13.38 -10.51 2.52
N ALA A 98 -12.70 -10.66 3.66
CA ALA A 98 -12.37 -9.54 4.54
C ALA A 98 -11.33 -8.61 3.90
N VAL A 99 -11.30 -7.34 4.32
CA VAL A 99 -10.35 -6.33 3.85
C VAL A 99 -9.61 -5.72 5.05
N LEU A 100 -8.45 -6.28 5.41
CA LEU A 100 -7.77 -5.99 6.67
C LEU A 100 -6.31 -5.55 6.54
N HIS A 101 -6.03 -4.66 5.59
CA HIS A 101 -4.73 -3.98 5.54
C HIS A 101 -4.46 -3.15 6.81
N THR A 102 -5.50 -2.78 7.57
CA THR A 102 -5.40 -2.12 8.88
C THR A 102 -4.79 -3.03 9.96
N ALA A 103 -5.02 -4.34 9.91
CA ALA A 103 -4.47 -5.29 10.87
C ALA A 103 -2.94 -5.42 10.77
N LEU A 104 -2.37 -5.19 9.56
CA LEU A 104 -0.93 -5.25 9.30
C LEU A 104 -0.10 -4.20 10.08
N ARG A 105 -0.76 -3.18 10.62
CA ARG A 105 -0.17 -2.07 11.38
C ARG A 105 -0.79 -1.90 12.76
N ALA A 106 -1.51 -2.92 13.23
CA ALA A 106 -2.14 -2.89 14.55
C ALA A 106 -1.11 -3.14 15.66
N PRO A 107 -1.30 -2.54 16.86
CA PRO A 107 -0.52 -2.89 18.05
C PRO A 107 -0.52 -4.40 18.32
N ARG A 108 0.53 -4.90 18.97
CA ARG A 108 0.72 -6.34 19.23
C ARG A 108 -0.35 -6.95 20.14
N ASP A 109 -0.96 -6.12 20.97
CA ASP A 109 -2.03 -6.46 21.91
C ASP A 109 -3.44 -6.24 21.33
N ALA A 110 -3.55 -5.76 20.09
CA ALA A 110 -4.83 -5.63 19.43
C ALA A 110 -5.48 -7.01 19.16
N VAL A 111 -6.80 -7.02 19.14
CA VAL A 111 -7.60 -8.20 18.78
C VAL A 111 -8.44 -7.84 17.57
N ILE A 112 -8.15 -8.48 16.44
CA ILE A 112 -8.88 -8.32 15.18
C ILE A 112 -9.18 -9.71 14.67
N GLU A 113 -10.45 -10.07 14.61
CA GLU A 113 -10.88 -11.43 14.27
C GLU A 113 -11.35 -11.53 12.81
N VAL A 114 -10.99 -12.63 12.17
CA VAL A 114 -11.56 -13.06 10.87
C VAL A 114 -11.98 -14.50 11.03
N ASP A 115 -13.23 -14.82 10.69
CA ASP A 115 -13.78 -16.18 10.80
C ASP A 115 -13.55 -16.83 12.19
N GLY A 116 -13.54 -16.02 13.25
CA GLY A 116 -13.36 -16.46 14.64
C GLY A 116 -11.90 -16.58 15.11
N GLU A 117 -10.93 -16.20 14.29
CA GLU A 117 -9.50 -16.25 14.63
C GLU A 117 -8.88 -14.85 14.72
N ASN A 118 -8.17 -14.55 15.82
CA ASN A 118 -7.39 -13.32 15.92
C ASN A 118 -6.17 -13.36 14.99
N VAL A 119 -6.12 -12.47 14.01
CA VAL A 119 -5.06 -12.44 12.99
C VAL A 119 -3.79 -11.72 13.44
N VAL A 120 -3.86 -10.90 14.50
CA VAL A 120 -2.75 -10.03 14.95
C VAL A 120 -1.48 -10.81 15.34
N PRO A 121 -1.56 -11.95 16.08
CA PRO A 121 -0.36 -12.73 16.39
C PRO A 121 0.39 -13.24 15.15
N ALA A 122 -0.35 -13.67 14.11
CA ALA A 122 0.26 -14.15 12.88
C ALA A 122 0.94 -13.00 12.10
N VAL A 123 0.33 -11.82 12.08
CA VAL A 123 0.94 -10.59 11.52
C VAL A 123 2.27 -10.29 12.22
N HIS A 124 2.29 -10.23 13.54
CA HIS A 124 3.50 -9.91 14.30
C HIS A 124 4.58 -10.99 14.17
N ALA A 125 4.22 -12.27 14.06
CA ALA A 125 5.18 -13.33 13.78
C ALA A 125 5.92 -13.12 12.44
N VAL A 126 5.21 -12.62 11.41
CA VAL A 126 5.83 -12.27 10.12
C VAL A 126 6.67 -11.00 10.24
N LEU A 127 6.20 -9.97 10.95
CA LEU A 127 6.98 -8.74 11.20
C LEU A 127 8.28 -9.03 11.96
N ASP A 128 8.24 -9.91 12.97
CA ASP A 128 9.41 -10.35 13.73
C ASP A 128 10.41 -11.09 12.81
N LYS A 129 9.91 -11.98 11.94
CA LYS A 129 10.72 -12.67 10.93
C LYS A 129 11.34 -11.71 9.91
N MET A 130 10.57 -10.74 9.42
CA MET A 130 11.04 -9.72 8.48
C MET A 130 12.13 -8.85 9.11
N SER A 131 11.92 -8.40 10.35
CA SER A 131 12.89 -7.58 11.09
C SER A 131 14.19 -8.33 11.31
N GLY A 132 14.13 -9.56 11.83
CA GLY A 132 15.33 -10.38 12.02
C GLY A 132 16.03 -10.78 10.71
N PHE A 133 15.30 -10.89 9.59
CA PHE A 133 15.92 -11.06 8.28
C PHE A 133 16.65 -9.78 7.82
N ALA A 134 15.97 -8.64 7.87
CA ALA A 134 16.53 -7.35 7.47
C ALA A 134 17.79 -6.99 8.30
N ASP A 135 17.78 -7.25 9.61
CA ASP A 135 18.92 -7.00 10.49
C ASP A 135 20.14 -7.86 10.11
N ARG A 136 19.95 -9.13 9.74
CA ARG A 136 21.04 -10.00 9.27
C ARG A 136 21.63 -9.54 7.94
N VAL A 137 20.79 -9.09 7.00
CA VAL A 137 21.25 -8.52 5.73
C VAL A 137 22.04 -7.23 5.99
N ARG A 138 21.48 -6.30 6.77
CA ARG A 138 22.09 -5.01 7.06
C ARG A 138 23.40 -5.14 7.85
N SER A 139 23.46 -6.00 8.86
CA SER A 139 24.68 -6.24 9.64
C SER A 139 25.77 -6.97 8.84
N GLY A 140 25.40 -7.65 7.76
CA GLY A 140 26.29 -8.49 6.97
C GLY A 140 26.45 -9.92 7.49
N GLU A 141 25.70 -10.32 8.53
CA GLU A 141 25.60 -11.72 8.96
C GLU A 141 25.04 -12.60 7.83
N TRP A 142 24.08 -12.09 7.07
CA TRP A 142 23.62 -12.76 5.86
C TRP A 142 24.59 -12.49 4.71
N THR A 143 25.34 -13.52 4.34
CA THR A 143 26.26 -13.49 3.21
C THR A 143 25.67 -14.17 1.97
N GLY A 144 26.13 -13.75 0.79
CA GLY A 144 25.93 -14.48 -0.45
C GLY A 144 26.63 -15.85 -0.43
N TYR A 145 26.44 -16.60 -1.51
CA TYR A 145 26.95 -17.96 -1.69
C TYR A 145 28.46 -18.06 -1.51
N THR A 146 29.20 -17.03 -1.92
CA THR A 146 30.67 -16.96 -1.83
C THR A 146 31.17 -16.47 -0.45
N GLY A 147 30.28 -16.18 0.49
CA GLY A 147 30.62 -15.58 1.78
C GLY A 147 30.77 -14.05 1.76
N LYS A 148 30.63 -13.39 0.60
CA LYS A 148 30.60 -11.93 0.53
C LYS A 148 29.33 -11.36 1.17
N ARG A 149 29.45 -10.15 1.75
CA ARG A 149 28.30 -9.39 2.28
C ARG A 149 27.37 -9.00 1.14
N ILE A 150 26.05 -9.09 1.37
CA ILE A 150 25.06 -8.57 0.43
C ILE A 150 25.12 -7.03 0.44
N LYS A 151 25.20 -6.44 -0.75
CA LYS A 151 25.19 -4.99 -0.97
C LYS A 151 24.05 -4.54 -1.88
N ASN A 152 23.53 -5.45 -2.70
CA ASN A 152 22.52 -5.11 -3.69
C ASN A 152 21.23 -5.88 -3.39
N ILE A 153 20.10 -5.18 -3.33
CA ILE A 153 18.77 -5.73 -3.15
C ILE A 153 17.95 -5.41 -4.40
N VAL A 154 17.37 -6.43 -5.02
CA VAL A 154 16.51 -6.26 -6.20
C VAL A 154 15.13 -6.82 -5.88
N ASN A 155 14.13 -5.95 -5.78
CA ASN A 155 12.73 -6.34 -5.65
C ASN A 155 12.14 -6.62 -7.04
N ILE A 156 11.59 -7.81 -7.23
CA ILE A 156 10.90 -8.22 -8.45
C ILE A 156 9.42 -8.41 -8.13
N GLY A 157 8.58 -7.56 -8.69
CA GLY A 157 7.14 -7.58 -8.45
C GLY A 157 6.43 -6.58 -9.36
N ILE A 158 5.12 -6.71 -9.55
CA ILE A 158 4.33 -5.78 -10.38
C ILE A 158 3.16 -5.20 -9.57
N GLY A 159 2.74 -3.98 -9.93
CA GLY A 159 1.59 -3.32 -9.33
C GLY A 159 1.78 -3.11 -7.82
N GLY A 160 0.91 -3.69 -7.00
CA GLY A 160 0.98 -3.55 -5.54
C GLY A 160 2.27 -4.11 -4.92
N SER A 161 2.90 -5.10 -5.56
CA SER A 161 4.18 -5.68 -5.13
C SER A 161 5.40 -4.80 -5.41
N ASP A 162 5.22 -3.68 -6.11
CA ASP A 162 6.29 -2.79 -6.57
C ASP A 162 6.05 -1.33 -6.18
N LEU A 163 4.91 -0.76 -6.57
CA LEU A 163 4.62 0.67 -6.43
C LEU A 163 4.71 1.17 -4.98
N GLY A 164 4.18 0.40 -4.03
CA GLY A 164 4.23 0.73 -2.61
C GLY A 164 5.66 0.75 -2.06
N PRO A 165 6.39 -0.38 -2.16
CA PRO A 165 7.80 -0.46 -1.76
C PRO A 165 8.70 0.59 -2.44
N ALA A 166 8.56 0.80 -3.76
CA ALA A 166 9.37 1.76 -4.52
C ALA A 166 9.12 3.19 -4.05
N MET A 167 7.85 3.58 -3.89
CA MET A 167 7.48 4.90 -3.39
C MET A 167 8.00 5.14 -1.96
N ALA A 168 7.83 4.16 -1.06
CA ALA A 168 8.31 4.27 0.31
C ALA A 168 9.84 4.39 0.38
N PHE A 169 10.56 3.61 -0.43
CA PHE A 169 12.02 3.70 -0.53
C PHE A 169 12.47 5.09 -1.00
N GLU A 170 11.87 5.63 -2.07
CA GLU A 170 12.25 6.95 -2.58
C GLU A 170 11.91 8.07 -1.60
N ALA A 171 10.73 8.04 -0.98
CA ALA A 171 10.32 9.05 0.00
C ALA A 171 11.19 9.03 1.27
N LEU A 172 11.64 7.84 1.70
CA LEU A 172 12.44 7.66 2.90
C LEU A 172 13.93 7.47 2.61
N ARG A 173 14.37 7.74 1.38
CA ARG A 173 15.73 7.45 0.90
C ARG A 173 16.81 8.07 1.79
N ALA A 174 16.54 9.23 2.40
CA ALA A 174 17.44 9.90 3.34
C ALA A 174 17.76 9.07 4.60
N PHE A 175 16.88 8.13 4.97
CA PHE A 175 16.97 7.30 6.17
C PHE A 175 17.48 5.89 5.89
N THR A 176 17.81 5.58 4.63
CA THR A 176 18.33 4.26 4.25
C THR A 176 19.82 4.13 4.55
N ASP A 177 20.28 2.91 4.71
CA ASP A 177 21.71 2.61 4.66
C ASP A 177 22.22 2.92 3.23
N ARG A 178 23.17 3.84 3.11
CA ARG A 178 23.69 4.31 1.81
C ARG A 178 24.73 3.37 1.22
N ASP A 179 25.17 2.38 1.99
CA ASP A 179 26.05 1.31 1.51
C ASP A 179 25.27 0.20 0.76
N LEU A 180 23.93 0.21 0.86
CA LEU A 180 23.06 -0.70 0.13
C LEU A 180 22.51 -0.06 -1.15
N THR A 181 22.63 -0.79 -2.26
CA THR A 181 21.96 -0.48 -3.52
C THR A 181 20.62 -1.21 -3.54
N VAL A 182 19.50 -0.48 -3.64
CA VAL A 182 18.16 -1.08 -3.77
C VAL A 182 17.58 -0.72 -5.13
N ARG A 183 17.09 -1.72 -5.86
CA ARG A 183 16.46 -1.56 -7.18
C ARG A 183 15.12 -2.30 -7.24
N PHE A 184 14.26 -1.83 -8.13
CA PHE A 184 12.91 -2.32 -8.33
C PHE A 184 12.77 -2.71 -9.80
N VAL A 185 12.25 -3.91 -10.06
CA VAL A 185 12.01 -4.46 -11.40
C VAL A 185 10.57 -4.91 -11.46
N SER A 186 9.80 -4.33 -12.36
CA SER A 186 8.37 -4.59 -12.47
C SER A 186 7.88 -4.81 -13.88
N ASN A 187 8.57 -4.26 -14.87
CA ASN A 187 8.19 -4.43 -16.26
C ASN A 187 8.64 -5.81 -16.76
N VAL A 188 7.79 -6.47 -17.56
CA VAL A 188 8.13 -7.75 -18.20
C VAL A 188 9.09 -7.57 -19.38
N ASP A 189 9.22 -6.35 -19.90
CA ASP A 189 10.27 -5.99 -20.85
C ASP A 189 11.66 -6.27 -20.22
N GLY A 190 12.43 -7.15 -20.85
CA GLY A 190 13.73 -7.58 -20.36
C GLY A 190 14.75 -6.45 -20.21
N ALA A 191 14.52 -5.28 -20.83
CA ALA A 191 15.34 -4.09 -20.63
C ALA A 191 15.34 -3.62 -19.16
N ASP A 192 14.20 -3.73 -18.46
CA ASP A 192 14.08 -3.30 -17.06
C ASP A 192 15.00 -4.11 -16.14
N LEU A 193 14.91 -5.45 -16.23
CA LEU A 193 15.80 -6.34 -15.50
C LEU A 193 17.27 -6.17 -15.94
N HIS A 194 17.53 -6.03 -17.23
CA HIS A 194 18.90 -5.87 -17.73
C HIS A 194 19.57 -4.62 -17.16
N GLU A 195 18.92 -3.46 -17.26
CA GLU A 195 19.44 -2.21 -16.72
C GLU A 195 19.57 -2.25 -15.19
N ALA A 196 18.65 -2.94 -14.51
CA ALA A 196 18.73 -3.12 -13.07
C ALA A 196 19.90 -4.03 -12.62
N LEU A 197 20.44 -4.90 -13.48
CA LEU A 197 21.49 -5.87 -13.08
C LEU A 197 22.87 -5.60 -13.69
N ARG A 198 22.97 -4.81 -14.77
CA ARG A 198 24.18 -4.68 -15.60
C ARG A 198 25.50 -4.37 -14.87
N ASP A 199 25.44 -3.69 -13.73
CA ASP A 199 26.59 -3.24 -12.92
C ASP A 199 26.65 -3.90 -11.53
N LEU A 200 25.79 -4.88 -11.25
CA LEU A 200 25.75 -5.57 -9.96
C LEU A 200 26.65 -6.82 -9.95
N ASP A 201 27.33 -7.07 -8.82
CA ASP A 201 28.05 -8.34 -8.58
C ASP A 201 27.03 -9.43 -8.15
N PRO A 202 26.88 -10.54 -8.90
CA PRO A 202 26.01 -11.66 -8.52
C PRO A 202 26.29 -12.21 -7.11
N ALA A 203 27.55 -12.21 -6.68
CA ALA A 203 27.95 -12.70 -5.36
C ALA A 203 27.53 -11.80 -4.19
N GLU A 204 27.11 -10.55 -4.47
CA GLU A 204 26.69 -9.55 -3.47
C GLU A 204 25.21 -9.15 -3.64
N THR A 205 24.45 -9.81 -4.53
CA THR A 205 23.08 -9.42 -4.92
C THR A 205 22.01 -10.37 -4.39
N LEU A 206 21.03 -9.85 -3.66
CA LEU A 206 19.88 -10.57 -3.13
C LEU A 206 18.60 -10.13 -3.85
N PHE A 207 17.81 -11.11 -4.28
CA PHE A 207 16.53 -10.92 -4.95
C PHE A 207 15.37 -11.18 -4.00
N ILE A 208 14.39 -10.28 -3.99
CA ILE A 208 13.11 -10.43 -3.32
C ILE A 208 12.04 -10.60 -4.39
N VAL A 209 11.43 -11.78 -4.47
CA VAL A 209 10.36 -12.08 -5.45
C VAL A 209 9.01 -11.89 -4.77
N ALA A 210 8.29 -10.84 -5.13
CA ALA A 210 7.04 -10.44 -4.50
C ALA A 210 5.83 -10.77 -5.38
N SER A 211 5.16 -11.89 -5.12
CA SER A 211 3.97 -12.34 -5.86
C SER A 211 3.06 -13.16 -4.97
N LYS A 212 1.88 -12.59 -4.64
CA LYS A 212 0.88 -13.24 -3.80
C LYS A 212 0.49 -14.64 -4.28
N THR A 213 0.35 -14.84 -5.60
CA THR A 213 -0.03 -16.14 -6.18
C THR A 213 1.17 -16.97 -6.58
N PHE A 214 2.36 -16.37 -6.67
CA PHE A 214 3.57 -16.95 -7.24
C PHE A 214 3.37 -17.51 -8.67
N THR A 215 2.36 -17.01 -9.37
CA THR A 215 2.00 -17.38 -10.74
C THR A 215 1.89 -16.18 -11.68
N THR A 216 2.13 -14.96 -11.17
CA THR A 216 2.15 -13.73 -11.96
C THR A 216 3.21 -13.84 -13.05
N ILE A 217 2.79 -13.85 -14.32
CA ILE A 217 3.66 -14.19 -15.46
C ILE A 217 4.85 -13.25 -15.54
N GLU A 218 4.62 -11.94 -15.37
CA GLU A 218 5.63 -10.91 -15.42
C GLU A 218 6.69 -11.11 -14.31
N THR A 219 6.23 -11.29 -13.07
CA THR A 219 7.10 -11.51 -11.91
C THR A 219 7.90 -12.81 -12.00
N ILE A 220 7.26 -13.92 -12.40
CA ILE A 220 7.93 -15.22 -12.51
C ILE A 220 8.88 -15.26 -13.70
N THR A 221 8.56 -14.60 -14.81
CA THR A 221 9.47 -14.43 -15.94
C THR A 221 10.74 -13.68 -15.50
N ASN A 222 10.58 -12.53 -14.83
CA ASN A 222 11.73 -11.77 -14.33
C ASN A 222 12.53 -12.53 -13.26
N ALA A 223 11.86 -13.21 -12.33
CA ALA A 223 12.53 -14.03 -11.31
C ALA A 223 13.33 -15.19 -11.93
N THR A 224 12.79 -15.82 -12.97
CA THR A 224 13.48 -16.89 -13.71
C THR A 224 14.70 -16.34 -14.44
N SER A 225 14.57 -15.20 -15.13
CA SER A 225 15.69 -14.53 -15.79
C SER A 225 16.78 -14.10 -14.81
N ALA A 226 16.40 -13.55 -13.65
CA ALA A 226 17.33 -13.20 -12.57
C ALA A 226 18.05 -14.44 -12.00
N ARG A 227 17.33 -15.56 -11.85
CA ARG A 227 17.92 -16.85 -11.42
C ARG A 227 18.96 -17.34 -12.43
N THR A 228 18.64 -17.29 -13.72
CA THR A 228 19.60 -17.65 -14.78
C THR A 228 20.83 -16.75 -14.73
N TRP A 229 20.66 -15.43 -14.65
CA TRP A 229 21.76 -14.48 -14.52
C TRP A 229 22.68 -14.77 -13.31
N LEU A 230 22.09 -15.13 -12.16
CA LEU A 230 22.85 -15.51 -10.97
C LEU A 230 23.66 -16.80 -11.20
N LEU A 231 23.03 -17.82 -11.77
CA LEU A 231 23.63 -19.15 -11.94
C LEU A 231 24.68 -19.20 -13.05
N ASP A 232 24.50 -18.42 -14.11
CA ASP A 232 25.50 -18.28 -15.17
C ASP A 232 26.82 -17.71 -14.60
N ALA A 233 26.73 -16.88 -13.55
CA ALA A 233 27.90 -16.32 -12.88
C ALA A 233 28.47 -17.18 -11.74
N LEU A 234 27.61 -17.83 -10.94
CA LEU A 234 28.03 -18.55 -9.73
C LEU A 234 28.18 -20.08 -9.91
N GLY A 235 27.58 -20.65 -10.95
CA GLY A 235 27.78 -22.04 -11.38
C GLY A 235 27.24 -23.14 -10.44
N ASP A 236 26.48 -22.81 -9.40
CA ASP A 236 25.91 -23.79 -8.45
C ASP A 236 24.48 -23.40 -8.04
N ASP A 237 23.53 -24.30 -8.26
CA ASP A 237 22.12 -24.17 -7.87
C ASP A 237 21.93 -23.90 -6.37
N LYS A 238 22.87 -24.31 -5.52
CA LYS A 238 22.86 -23.99 -4.08
C LYS A 238 22.96 -22.50 -3.80
N ALA A 239 23.46 -21.70 -4.75
CA ALA A 239 23.51 -20.25 -4.62
C ALA A 239 22.11 -19.63 -4.49
N VAL A 240 21.10 -20.19 -5.15
CA VAL A 240 19.74 -19.64 -5.15
C VAL A 240 19.20 -19.47 -3.73
N ALA A 241 19.41 -20.45 -2.85
CA ALA A 241 18.91 -20.40 -1.47
C ALA A 241 19.54 -19.27 -0.61
N LYS A 242 20.67 -18.70 -1.04
CA LYS A 242 21.34 -17.57 -0.37
C LYS A 242 20.99 -16.22 -0.98
N HIS A 243 20.50 -16.22 -2.22
CA HIS A 243 20.32 -15.03 -3.05
C HIS A 243 18.86 -14.78 -3.46
N PHE A 244 17.92 -15.64 -3.10
CA PHE A 244 16.49 -15.46 -3.37
C PHE A 244 15.64 -15.66 -2.12
N VAL A 245 14.73 -14.72 -1.88
CA VAL A 245 13.64 -14.82 -0.92
C VAL A 245 12.31 -14.48 -1.61
N ALA A 246 11.19 -14.93 -1.05
CA ALA A 246 9.86 -14.73 -1.62
C ALA A 246 8.88 -14.10 -0.62
N LEU A 247 7.96 -13.29 -1.14
CA LEU A 247 6.86 -12.62 -0.44
C LEU A 247 5.52 -12.91 -1.12
#